data_AF-A0A6P6S685-F1
#
_entry.id   AF-A0A6P6S685-F1
#
_cell.length_a   1.000
_cell.length_b   1.000
_cell.length_c   1.000
_cell.angle_alpha   90.00
_cell.angle_beta   90.00
_cell.angle_gamma   90.00
#
_symmetry.space_group_name_H-M   'P 1'
#
loop_
_entity.id
_entity.type
_entity.pdbx_description
1 polymer ?
#
loop_
_entity_poly.entity_id
_entity_poly.type
_entity_poly.pdbx_seq_one_letter_code
_entity_poly.pdbx_strand_id
1 'polypeptide(L)'
;MDQLGVARAARIAALIAIDELEIGRDQNQIGTLKRLGTTRWRSHFSSIYSLFTEYEDICSVLIDVINYGNTSTQRSEADKVYDFMASFDFVLVMHMMRDILGFAQVLSQALQCKSQDILNALKLVSVTKDRFQSYRDNGWNELFTNVKTFCDARNIEMLNMNVIYKAGRERIRKQNDPITMEHHYRIDVFLATVDSQILEMKNRFKEDVIELIILSSALHPKDNFQAFNIEQICQLANKFYSADFTDQEKLHLRTQLELF
;
A
#
# COMPACT_ATOMS: atom_id res chain seq x y z
N MET A 1 11.19 33.02 2.12
CA MET A 1 10.51 33.06 0.81
C MET A 1 10.65 31.65 0.25
N ASP A 2 9.53 30.98 -0.01
CA ASP A 2 9.48 29.53 -0.24
C ASP A 2 10.10 29.16 -1.60
N GLN A 3 11.36 28.70 -1.58
CA GLN A 3 12.14 28.35 -2.77
C GLN A 3 11.49 27.20 -3.56
N LEU A 4 10.75 26.32 -2.86
CA LEU A 4 9.97 25.23 -3.46
C LEU A 4 8.83 25.77 -4.33
N GLY A 5 8.19 26.86 -3.88
CA GLY A 5 7.08 27.51 -4.61
C GLY A 5 7.52 28.16 -5.92
N VAL A 6 8.75 28.69 -5.98
CA VAL A 6 9.28 29.38 -7.16
C VAL A 6 9.70 28.39 -8.26
N ALA A 7 10.37 27.29 -7.89
CA ALA A 7 10.78 26.25 -8.85
C ALA A 7 9.58 25.55 -9.51
N ARG A 8 8.51 25.31 -8.74
CA ARG A 8 7.30 24.63 -9.22
C ARG A 8 6.43 25.52 -10.13
N ALA A 9 6.39 26.83 -9.88
CA ALA A 9 5.68 27.78 -10.74
C ALA A 9 6.29 27.85 -12.15
N ALA A 10 7.63 27.81 -12.27
CA ALA A 10 8.32 27.78 -13.55
C ALA A 10 8.05 26.49 -14.34
N ARG A 11 7.92 25.35 -13.64
CA ARG A 11 7.64 24.05 -14.26
C ARG A 11 6.17 23.87 -14.68
N ILE A 12 5.22 24.40 -13.91
CA ILE A 12 3.79 24.43 -14.28
C ILE A 12 3.60 25.29 -15.54
N ALA A 13 4.29 26.43 -15.64
CA ALA A 13 4.26 27.27 -16.84
C ALA A 13 4.82 26.56 -18.09
N ALA A 14 5.87 25.73 -17.92
CA ALA A 14 6.44 24.95 -19.01
C ALA A 14 5.53 23.78 -19.46
N LEU A 15 4.81 23.14 -18.54
CA LEU A 15 3.91 22.01 -18.86
C LEU A 15 2.57 22.45 -19.49
N ILE A 16 2.08 23.65 -19.15
CA ILE A 16 0.92 24.26 -19.83
C ILE A 16 1.23 24.58 -21.30
N ALA A 17 2.49 24.90 -21.62
CA ALA A 17 2.90 25.24 -22.99
C ALA A 17 2.93 24.03 -23.96
N ILE A 18 2.81 22.81 -23.45
CA ILE A 18 2.88 21.55 -24.23
C ILE A 18 1.51 20.85 -24.27
N ASP A 19 0.44 21.50 -23.77
CA ASP A 19 -0.97 21.03 -23.81
C ASP A 19 -1.22 19.64 -23.19
N GLU A 20 -0.38 19.22 -22.22
CA GLU A 20 -0.49 17.92 -21.53
C GLU A 20 -1.32 17.94 -20.23
N LEU A 21 -1.97 19.06 -19.86
CA LEU A 21 -2.75 19.14 -18.61
C LEU A 21 -4.09 19.89 -18.78
N GLU A 22 -5.20 19.19 -18.49
CA GLU A 22 -6.52 19.81 -18.29
C GLU A 22 -6.56 20.61 -16.97
N ILE A 23 -7.02 21.86 -17.06
CA ILE A 23 -7.11 22.80 -15.93
C ILE A 23 -8.43 22.56 -15.16
N GLY A 24 -8.36 21.78 -14.08
CA GLY A 24 -9.43 21.67 -13.08
C GLY A 24 -9.17 22.55 -11.84
N ARG A 25 -10.18 23.30 -11.38
CA ARG A 25 -10.11 24.07 -10.11
C ARG A 25 -9.79 23.13 -8.95
N ASP A 26 -8.81 23.53 -8.14
CA ASP A 26 -8.22 22.87 -6.95
C ASP A 26 -6.97 21.98 -7.13
N GLN A 27 -6.39 21.83 -8.34
CA GLN A 27 -5.18 21.00 -8.52
C GLN A 27 -3.82 21.70 -8.34
N ASN A 28 -3.78 23.00 -8.05
CA ASN A 28 -2.52 23.77 -7.94
C ASN A 28 -2.28 24.39 -6.55
N GLN A 29 -2.86 23.82 -5.49
CA GLN A 29 -2.53 24.27 -4.13
C GLN A 29 -1.11 23.84 -3.77
N ILE A 30 -0.29 24.82 -3.38
CA ILE A 30 1.08 24.65 -2.88
C ILE A 30 1.02 23.79 -1.61
N GLY A 31 1.32 22.50 -1.75
CA GLY A 31 1.36 21.55 -0.65
C GLY A 31 2.76 21.41 -0.08
N THR A 32 2.90 21.50 1.24
CA THR A 32 4.11 21.04 1.95
C THR A 32 4.13 19.51 1.95
N LEU A 33 5.33 18.90 1.92
CA LEU A 33 5.54 17.47 2.16
C LEU A 33 4.67 17.00 3.34
N LYS A 34 3.75 16.06 3.07
CA LYS A 34 2.85 15.56 4.10
C LYS A 34 3.65 14.79 5.15
N ARG A 35 3.64 15.29 6.38
CA ARG A 35 4.31 14.67 7.53
C ARG A 35 3.87 13.22 7.70
N LEU A 36 4.84 12.33 7.95
CA LEU A 36 4.57 10.95 8.35
C LEU A 36 3.73 10.96 9.63
N GLY A 37 2.46 10.55 9.53
CA GLY A 37 1.60 10.34 10.68
C GLY A 37 1.92 8.99 11.31
N THR A 38 2.13 8.95 12.63
CA THR A 38 2.60 7.75 13.37
C THR A 38 1.56 6.63 13.51
N THR A 39 0.36 6.76 12.93
CA THR A 39 -0.77 5.85 13.29
C THR A 39 -1.73 5.49 12.15
N ARG A 40 -1.54 5.92 10.89
CA ARG A 40 -2.54 5.61 9.84
C ARG A 40 -1.89 5.29 8.50
N TRP A 41 -2.22 4.13 7.93
CA TRP A 41 -1.81 3.69 6.59
C TRP A 41 -1.99 4.77 5.50
N ARG A 42 -3.09 5.54 5.61
CA ARG A 42 -3.38 6.68 4.72
C ARG A 42 -2.31 7.78 4.75
N SER A 43 -1.76 8.10 5.93
CA SER A 43 -0.67 9.08 6.01
C SER A 43 0.62 8.53 5.42
N HIS A 44 0.92 7.24 5.61
CA HIS A 44 2.08 6.61 5.00
C HIS A 44 2.01 6.60 3.47
N PHE A 45 0.85 6.23 2.90
CA PHE A 45 0.66 6.29 1.45
C PHE A 45 0.79 7.72 0.92
N SER A 46 0.15 8.69 1.60
CA SER A 46 0.22 10.09 1.17
C SER A 46 1.66 10.63 1.22
N SER A 47 2.45 10.28 2.24
CA SER A 47 3.84 10.71 2.35
C SER A 47 4.72 10.08 1.28
N ILE A 48 4.61 8.77 1.04
CA ILE A 48 5.37 8.10 -0.03
C ILE A 48 4.97 8.60 -1.41
N TYR A 49 3.67 8.84 -1.62
CA TYR A 49 3.19 9.40 -2.88
C TYR A 49 3.75 10.82 -3.09
N SER A 50 3.68 11.70 -2.08
CA SER A 50 4.28 13.04 -2.16
C SER A 50 5.79 12.98 -2.45
N LEU A 51 6.52 12.12 -1.73
CA LEU A 51 7.95 11.90 -1.96
C LEU A 51 8.24 11.44 -3.39
N PHE A 52 7.43 10.53 -3.92
CA PHE A 52 7.56 10.03 -5.29
C PHE A 52 7.28 11.14 -6.32
N THR A 53 6.23 11.93 -6.11
CA THR A 53 5.83 13.00 -7.04
C THR A 53 6.75 14.21 -7.00
N GLU A 54 7.29 14.53 -5.83
CA GLU A 54 8.10 15.74 -5.58
C GLU A 54 9.59 15.41 -5.48
N TYR A 55 10.02 14.21 -5.91
CA TYR A 55 11.39 13.74 -5.74
C TYR A 55 12.44 14.74 -6.25
N GLU A 56 12.27 15.27 -7.46
CA GLU A 56 13.19 16.26 -8.04
C GLU A 56 13.25 17.56 -7.24
N ASP A 57 12.10 18.03 -6.78
CA ASP A 57 12.00 19.27 -6.03
C ASP A 57 12.69 19.09 -4.66
N ILE A 58 12.54 17.92 -4.05
CA ILE A 58 13.21 17.55 -2.79
C ILE A 58 14.72 17.46 -2.98
N CYS A 59 15.18 16.78 -4.04
CA CYS A 59 16.61 16.70 -4.37
C CYS A 59 17.21 18.10 -4.61
N SER A 60 16.50 18.98 -5.31
CA SER A 60 16.92 20.35 -5.55
C SER A 60 17.08 21.13 -4.24
N VAL A 61 16.10 21.03 -3.34
CA VAL A 61 16.17 21.68 -2.02
C VAL A 61 17.32 21.12 -1.19
N LEU A 62 17.58 19.80 -1.23
CA LEU A 62 18.71 19.21 -0.53
C LEU A 62 20.05 19.75 -1.06
N ILE A 63 20.20 19.85 -2.38
CA ILE A 63 21.38 20.45 -3.02
C ILE A 63 21.56 21.91 -2.60
N ASP A 64 20.49 22.70 -2.56
CA ASP A 64 20.54 24.08 -2.08
C ASP A 64 20.99 24.16 -0.62
N VAL A 65 20.49 23.27 0.24
CA VAL A 65 20.91 23.21 1.65
C VAL A 65 22.37 22.76 1.77
N ILE A 66 22.85 21.83 0.94
CA ILE A 66 24.26 21.41 0.91
C ILE A 66 25.17 22.59 0.57
N ASN A 67 24.79 23.40 -0.42
CA ASN A 67 25.60 24.52 -0.91
C ASN A 67 25.53 25.75 0.01
N TYR A 68 24.34 26.07 0.52
CA TYR A 68 24.05 27.36 1.17
C TYR A 68 23.56 27.25 2.62
N GLY A 69 23.57 26.05 3.22
CA GLY A 69 23.12 25.82 4.59
C GLY A 69 23.88 26.68 5.61
N ASN A 70 23.15 27.23 6.59
CA ASN A 70 23.68 28.17 7.59
C ASN A 70 24.70 27.52 8.53
N THR A 71 24.61 26.20 8.75
CA THR A 71 25.53 25.46 9.61
C THR A 71 26.20 24.32 8.85
N SER A 72 27.41 23.93 9.29
CA SER A 72 28.08 22.73 8.76
C SER A 72 27.27 21.47 9.00
N THR A 73 26.58 21.38 10.15
CA THR A 73 25.67 20.27 10.47
C THR A 73 24.56 20.14 9.44
N GLN A 74 23.84 21.23 9.14
CA GLN A 74 22.77 21.23 8.14
C GLN A 74 23.27 20.76 6.77
N ARG A 75 24.42 21.26 6.32
CA ARG A 75 25.03 20.86 5.04
C ARG A 75 25.35 19.37 5.02
N SER A 76 25.99 18.86 6.07
CA SER A 76 26.37 17.44 6.17
C SER A 76 25.17 16.49 6.34
N GLU A 77 24.08 16.96 6.95
CA GLU A 77 22.85 16.18 7.08
C GLU A 77 22.10 16.12 5.76
N ALA A 78 21.99 17.25 5.05
CA ALA A 78 21.37 17.29 3.73
C ALA A 78 22.12 16.42 2.71
N ASP A 79 23.46 16.44 2.75
CA ASP A 79 24.33 15.59 1.93
C ASP A 79 24.04 14.10 2.14
N LYS A 80 24.01 13.66 3.40
CA LYS A 80 23.66 12.26 3.74
C LYS A 80 22.26 11.86 3.31
N VAL A 81 21.28 12.76 3.46
CA VAL A 81 19.89 12.50 3.04
C VAL A 81 19.81 12.40 1.52
N TYR A 82 20.50 13.28 0.80
CA TYR A 82 20.57 13.24 -0.65
C TYR A 82 21.20 11.93 -1.13
N ASP A 83 22.36 11.55 -0.60
CA ASP A 83 23.03 10.29 -0.93
C ASP A 83 22.14 9.07 -0.65
N PHE A 84 21.44 9.07 0.48
CA PHE A 84 20.49 8.03 0.81
C PHE A 84 19.32 7.97 -0.19
N MET A 85 18.76 9.13 -0.55
CA MET A 85 17.67 9.22 -1.52
C MET A 85 18.11 8.80 -2.93
N ALA A 86 19.37 9.07 -3.29
CA ALA A 86 20.02 8.72 -4.54
C ALA A 86 20.67 7.32 -4.50
N SER A 87 20.16 6.42 -3.65
CA SER A 87 20.61 5.03 -3.60
C SER A 87 19.59 4.08 -4.25
N PHE A 88 20.09 3.01 -4.86
CA PHE A 88 19.25 1.95 -5.41
C PHE A 88 18.28 1.38 -4.37
N ASP A 89 18.76 1.15 -3.14
CA ASP A 89 17.97 0.61 -2.03
C ASP A 89 16.74 1.46 -1.74
N PHE A 90 16.93 2.78 -1.65
CA PHE A 90 15.86 3.70 -1.37
C PHE A 90 14.84 3.77 -2.50
N VAL A 91 15.30 3.84 -3.75
CA VAL A 91 14.42 3.87 -4.93
C VAL A 91 13.59 2.58 -5.00
N LEU A 92 14.22 1.42 -4.82
CA LEU A 92 13.53 0.13 -4.80
C LEU A 92 12.44 0.09 -3.72
N VAL A 93 12.79 0.44 -2.48
CA VAL A 93 11.83 0.44 -1.36
C VAL A 93 10.72 1.46 -1.59
N MET A 94 11.03 2.65 -2.11
CA MET A 94 10.02 3.67 -2.41
C MET A 94 9.00 3.18 -3.44
N HIS A 95 9.45 2.62 -4.57
CA HIS A 95 8.56 2.06 -5.58
C HIS A 95 7.74 0.89 -5.05
N MET A 96 8.39 -0.04 -4.34
CA MET A 96 7.71 -1.20 -3.75
C MET A 96 6.63 -0.77 -2.75
N MET A 97 6.96 0.17 -1.86
CA MET A 97 6.02 0.67 -0.86
C MET A 97 4.91 1.50 -1.49
N ARG A 98 5.17 2.28 -2.54
CA ARG A 98 4.12 2.98 -3.29
C ARG A 98 3.04 2.01 -3.78
N ASP A 99 3.44 0.88 -4.36
CA ASP A 99 2.52 -0.10 -4.93
C ASP A 99 1.75 -0.85 -3.81
N ILE A 100 2.47 -1.36 -2.80
CA ILE A 100 1.88 -2.06 -1.64
C ILE A 100 0.89 -1.16 -0.87
N LEU A 101 1.32 0.06 -0.53
CA LEU A 101 0.48 1.00 0.19
C LEU A 101 -0.71 1.44 -0.67
N GLY A 102 -0.52 1.56 -1.99
CA GLY A 102 -1.57 1.87 -2.96
C GLY A 102 -2.70 0.85 -2.97
N PHE A 103 -2.38 -0.45 -2.99
CA PHE A 103 -3.40 -1.51 -2.92
C PHE A 103 -4.22 -1.44 -1.65
N ALA A 104 -3.56 -1.32 -0.50
CA ALA A 104 -4.24 -1.26 0.80
C ALA A 104 -4.95 0.08 1.05
N GLN A 105 -4.54 1.17 0.39
CA GLN A 105 -5.19 2.46 0.51
C GLN A 105 -6.63 2.45 -0.04
N VAL A 106 -6.85 1.84 -1.21
CA VAL A 106 -8.18 1.72 -1.82
C VAL A 106 -9.12 0.93 -0.91
N LEU A 107 -8.64 -0.20 -0.39
CA LEU A 107 -9.41 -0.99 0.57
C LEU A 107 -9.70 -0.20 1.84
N SER A 108 -8.70 0.48 2.41
CA SER A 108 -8.86 1.28 3.63
C SER A 108 -9.91 2.39 3.47
N GLN A 109 -9.94 3.05 2.31
CA GLN A 109 -10.96 4.06 2.00
C GLN A 109 -12.36 3.45 1.91
N ALA A 110 -12.50 2.32 1.22
CA ALA A 110 -13.78 1.66 1.07
C ALA A 110 -14.32 1.15 2.41
N LEU A 111 -13.48 0.53 3.25
CA LEU A 111 -13.88 0.04 4.57
C LEU A 111 -14.27 1.16 5.55
N GLN A 112 -13.80 2.39 5.32
CA GLN A 112 -14.13 3.56 6.14
C GLN A 112 -15.35 4.34 5.62
N CYS A 113 -15.88 3.97 4.45
CA CYS A 113 -17.00 4.67 3.86
C CYS A 113 -18.30 4.28 4.56
N LYS A 114 -19.00 5.25 5.15
CA LYS A 114 -20.23 5.01 5.95
C LYS A 114 -21.39 4.47 5.12
N SER A 115 -21.44 4.79 3.83
CA SER A 115 -22.48 4.32 2.92
C SER A 115 -22.11 3.00 2.23
N GLN A 116 -20.98 2.40 2.60
CA GLN A 116 -20.51 1.18 1.97
C GLN A 116 -21.39 0.00 2.37
N ASP A 117 -21.86 -0.73 1.37
CA ASP A 117 -22.51 -2.01 1.56
C ASP A 117 -21.49 -3.08 2.00
N ILE A 118 -21.84 -3.89 3.00
CA ILE A 118 -20.90 -4.84 3.60
C ILE A 118 -20.48 -5.95 2.63
N LEU A 119 -21.36 -6.39 1.73
CA LEU A 119 -21.02 -7.39 0.72
C LEU A 119 -20.09 -6.79 -0.32
N ASN A 120 -20.32 -5.54 -0.73
CA ASN A 120 -19.38 -4.82 -1.58
C ASN A 120 -18.01 -4.62 -0.90
N ALA A 121 -17.98 -4.35 0.41
CA ALA A 121 -16.74 -4.27 1.18
C ALA A 121 -15.98 -5.60 1.19
N LEU A 122 -16.67 -6.73 1.40
CA LEU A 122 -16.05 -8.07 1.34
C LEU A 122 -15.53 -8.42 -0.06
N LYS A 123 -16.25 -8.03 -1.11
CA LYS A 123 -15.76 -8.17 -2.49
C LYS A 123 -14.45 -7.41 -2.69
N LEU A 124 -14.35 -6.19 -2.16
CA LEU A 124 -13.10 -5.41 -2.22
C LEU A 124 -11.97 -6.05 -1.42
N VAL A 125 -12.25 -6.68 -0.28
CA VAL A 125 -11.25 -7.49 0.45
C VAL A 125 -10.71 -8.61 -0.43
N SER A 126 -11.59 -9.37 -1.10
CA SER A 126 -11.18 -10.45 -2.01
C SER A 126 -10.31 -9.93 -3.16
N VAL A 127 -10.78 -8.89 -3.85
CA VAL A 127 -10.04 -8.26 -4.96
C VAL A 127 -8.68 -7.75 -4.50
N THR A 128 -8.59 -7.22 -3.28
CA THR A 128 -7.31 -6.74 -2.71
C THR A 128 -6.37 -7.90 -2.38
N LYS A 129 -6.88 -9.02 -1.83
CA LYS A 129 -6.10 -10.26 -1.61
C LYS A 129 -5.52 -10.76 -2.94
N ASP A 130 -6.34 -10.82 -3.99
CA ASP A 130 -5.93 -11.26 -5.33
C ASP A 130 -4.89 -10.33 -5.94
N ARG A 131 -5.03 -9.01 -5.74
CA ARG A 131 -4.06 -8.03 -6.21
C ARG A 131 -2.69 -8.21 -5.57
N PHE A 132 -2.64 -8.43 -4.25
CA PHE A 132 -1.38 -8.73 -3.56
C PHE A 132 -0.74 -10.03 -4.07
N GLN A 133 -1.53 -11.08 -4.29
CA GLN A 133 -1.03 -12.35 -4.83
C GLN A 133 -0.49 -12.18 -6.26
N SER A 134 -1.23 -11.46 -7.12
CA SER A 134 -0.77 -11.15 -8.48
C SER A 134 0.53 -10.36 -8.48
N TYR A 135 0.66 -9.36 -7.61
CA TYR A 135 1.89 -8.57 -7.44
C TYR A 135 3.05 -9.42 -6.94
N ARG A 136 2.82 -10.32 -5.99
CA ARG A 136 3.83 -11.28 -5.52
C ARG A 136 4.38 -12.14 -6.66
N ASP A 137 3.49 -12.72 -7.47
CA ASP A 137 3.85 -13.74 -8.43
C ASP A 137 4.43 -13.14 -9.73
N ASN A 138 3.96 -11.96 -10.13
CA ASN A 138 4.29 -11.35 -11.43
C ASN A 138 4.89 -9.94 -11.35
N GLY A 139 4.81 -9.27 -10.19
CA GLY A 139 5.13 -7.85 -10.04
C GLY A 139 6.62 -7.52 -10.01
N TRP A 140 7.50 -8.49 -9.76
CA TRP A 140 8.94 -8.23 -9.65
C TRP A 140 9.53 -7.56 -10.90
N ASN A 141 9.22 -8.10 -12.08
CA ASN A 141 9.82 -7.60 -13.33
C ASN A 141 9.37 -6.17 -13.64
N GLU A 142 8.09 -5.87 -13.40
CA GLU A 142 7.53 -4.53 -13.58
C GLU A 142 8.12 -3.54 -12.57
N LEU A 143 8.17 -3.91 -11.29
CA LEU A 143 8.82 -3.12 -10.23
C LEU A 143 10.27 -2.81 -10.60
N PHE A 144 11.04 -3.83 -10.98
CA PHE A 144 12.45 -3.68 -11.30
C PHE A 144 12.66 -2.81 -12.55
N THR A 145 11.80 -2.96 -13.57
CA THR A 145 11.82 -2.10 -14.77
C THR A 145 11.57 -0.65 -14.38
N ASN A 146 10.55 -0.39 -13.56
CA ASN A 146 10.23 0.96 -13.10
C ASN A 146 11.36 1.60 -12.29
N VAL A 147 12.01 0.82 -11.41
CA VAL A 147 13.18 1.27 -10.63
C VAL A 147 14.34 1.60 -11.57
N LYS A 148 14.63 0.72 -12.53
CA LYS A 148 15.70 0.95 -13.51
C LYS A 148 15.45 2.22 -14.31
N THR A 149 14.26 2.40 -14.87
CA THR A 149 13.89 3.61 -15.62
C THR A 149 14.00 4.87 -14.74
N PHE A 150 13.59 4.78 -13.47
CA PHE A 150 13.69 5.88 -12.53
C PHE A 150 15.16 6.27 -12.25
N CYS A 151 16.03 5.28 -12.03
CA CYS A 151 17.45 5.49 -11.78
C CYS A 151 18.18 6.04 -13.01
N ASP A 152 17.95 5.45 -14.19
CA ASP A 152 18.57 5.84 -15.46
C ASP A 152 18.24 7.32 -15.78
N ALA A 153 16.99 7.74 -15.56
CA ALA A 153 16.55 9.12 -15.79
C ALA A 153 17.23 10.15 -14.86
N ARG A 154 17.82 9.71 -13.75
CA ARG A 154 18.38 10.56 -12.68
C ARG A 154 19.87 10.34 -12.46
N ASN A 155 20.52 9.54 -13.30
CA ASN A 155 21.91 9.13 -13.15
C ASN A 155 22.21 8.50 -11.78
N ILE A 156 21.25 7.78 -11.20
CA ILE A 156 21.46 6.99 -9.98
C ILE A 156 22.17 5.69 -10.35
N GLU A 157 23.25 5.37 -9.65
CA GLU A 157 24.04 4.16 -9.93
C GLU A 157 23.19 2.90 -9.76
N MET A 158 23.08 2.13 -10.85
CA MET A 158 22.40 0.84 -10.83
C MET A 158 23.28 -0.23 -10.22
N LEU A 159 22.68 -1.02 -9.34
CA LEU A 159 23.37 -2.09 -8.66
C LEU A 159 23.55 -3.31 -9.58
N ASN A 160 24.75 -3.91 -9.57
CA ASN A 160 25.02 -5.12 -10.35
C ASN A 160 24.41 -6.36 -9.68
N MET A 161 23.33 -6.87 -10.30
CA MET A 161 22.54 -8.00 -9.80
C MET A 161 23.30 -9.32 -9.69
N ASN A 162 24.40 -9.48 -10.43
CA ASN A 162 25.21 -10.70 -10.45
C ASN A 162 26.29 -10.73 -9.36
N VAL A 163 26.47 -9.64 -8.61
CA VAL A 163 27.45 -9.59 -7.52
C VAL A 163 26.95 -10.41 -6.34
N ILE A 164 27.89 -11.00 -5.59
CA ILE A 164 27.58 -11.71 -4.34
C ILE A 164 27.15 -10.70 -3.28
N TYR A 165 25.95 -10.90 -2.73
CA TYR A 165 25.46 -10.15 -1.58
C TYR A 165 26.27 -10.52 -0.34
N LYS A 166 26.97 -9.54 0.23
CA LYS A 166 27.69 -9.68 1.49
C LYS A 166 26.83 -9.16 2.63
N ALA A 167 25.96 -10.02 3.16
CA ALA A 167 25.29 -9.71 4.41
C ALA A 167 26.33 -9.43 5.51
N GLY A 168 26.07 -8.44 6.37
CA GLY A 168 26.90 -8.15 7.56
C GLY A 168 27.20 -9.44 8.36
N ARG A 169 28.37 -9.47 9.02
CA ARG A 169 29.13 -10.65 9.52
C ARG A 169 28.35 -11.77 10.27
N GLU A 170 27.07 -11.60 10.57
CA GLU A 170 26.25 -12.51 11.36
C GLU A 170 25.53 -13.61 10.54
N ARG A 171 25.24 -13.41 9.25
CA ARG A 171 24.50 -14.42 8.44
C ARG A 171 25.36 -15.49 7.77
N ILE A 172 26.68 -15.32 7.74
CA ILE A 172 27.62 -16.19 7.00
C ILE A 172 27.68 -17.62 7.58
N ARG A 173 27.24 -17.84 8.83
CA ARG A 173 27.40 -19.15 9.50
C ARG A 173 26.42 -20.25 9.07
N LYS A 174 25.47 -20.01 8.15
CA LYS A 174 24.41 -20.98 7.83
C LYS A 174 24.13 -21.27 6.35
N GLN A 175 24.78 -20.61 5.39
CA GLN A 175 24.52 -20.84 3.96
C GLN A 175 25.77 -21.31 3.23
N ASN A 176 25.64 -22.44 2.52
CA ASN A 176 26.72 -23.10 1.79
C ASN A 176 26.98 -22.48 0.40
N ASP A 177 26.06 -21.65 -0.13
CA ASP A 177 26.19 -21.02 -1.45
C ASP A 177 26.13 -19.48 -1.37
N PRO A 178 26.91 -18.78 -2.21
CA PRO A 178 26.89 -17.32 -2.25
C PRO A 178 25.56 -16.80 -2.82
N ILE A 179 24.82 -16.03 -2.00
CA ILE A 179 23.61 -15.32 -2.43
C ILE A 179 23.99 -14.18 -3.39
N THR A 180 23.27 -14.04 -4.51
CA THR A 180 23.41 -12.90 -5.42
C THR A 180 22.60 -11.69 -4.94
N MET A 181 22.94 -10.50 -5.40
CA MET A 181 22.14 -9.30 -5.15
C MET A 181 20.71 -9.45 -5.66
N GLU A 182 20.51 -10.08 -6.83
CA GLU A 182 19.17 -10.38 -7.33
C GLU A 182 18.36 -11.22 -6.35
N HIS A 183 18.95 -12.31 -5.83
CA HIS A 183 18.27 -13.15 -4.86
C HIS A 183 17.91 -12.37 -3.59
N HIS A 184 18.83 -11.54 -3.09
CA HIS A 184 18.57 -10.72 -1.93
C HIS A 184 17.35 -9.79 -2.13
N TYR A 185 17.34 -8.96 -3.18
CA TYR A 185 16.24 -8.01 -3.37
C TYR A 185 14.94 -8.68 -3.79
N ARG A 186 15.01 -9.72 -4.64
CA ARG A 186 13.80 -10.40 -5.11
C ARG A 186 13.18 -11.27 -4.04
N ILE A 187 13.98 -12.07 -3.34
CA ILE A 187 13.47 -13.08 -2.41
C ILE A 187 13.41 -12.52 -0.99
N ASP A 188 14.54 -12.05 -0.45
CA ASP A 188 14.61 -11.64 0.96
C ASP A 188 13.92 -10.31 1.24
N VAL A 189 13.81 -9.43 0.24
CA VAL A 189 13.15 -8.12 0.39
C VAL A 189 11.77 -8.15 -0.23
N PHE A 190 11.65 -8.30 -1.55
CA PHE A 190 10.38 -8.16 -2.26
C PHE A 190 9.37 -9.24 -1.87
N LEU A 191 9.67 -10.52 -2.08
CA LEU A 191 8.75 -11.60 -1.74
C LEU A 191 8.43 -11.62 -0.24
N ALA A 192 9.45 -11.50 0.63
CA ALA A 192 9.22 -11.46 2.07
C ALA A 192 8.29 -10.32 2.51
N THR A 193 8.44 -9.13 1.92
CA THR A 193 7.58 -7.97 2.23
C THR A 193 6.15 -8.20 1.76
N VAL A 194 5.96 -8.67 0.53
CA VAL A 194 4.61 -8.91 -0.02
C VAL A 194 3.93 -10.09 0.69
N ASP A 195 4.66 -11.15 1.02
CA ASP A 195 4.17 -12.30 1.79
C ASP A 195 3.69 -11.89 3.18
N SER A 196 4.42 -10.98 3.84
CA SER A 196 3.97 -10.40 5.11
C SER A 196 2.62 -9.67 4.97
N GLN A 197 2.42 -8.90 3.91
CA GLN A 197 1.15 -8.20 3.68
C GLN A 197 0.01 -9.18 3.36
N ILE A 198 0.26 -10.21 2.55
CA ILE A 198 -0.73 -11.27 2.25
C ILE A 198 -1.13 -11.99 3.53
N LEU A 199 -0.17 -12.33 4.39
CA LEU A 199 -0.42 -13.00 5.66
C LEU A 199 -1.26 -12.13 6.60
N GLU A 200 -0.94 -10.84 6.73
CA GLU A 200 -1.75 -9.88 7.50
C GLU A 200 -3.19 -9.81 6.98
N MET A 201 -3.39 -9.77 5.66
CA MET A 201 -4.72 -9.77 5.05
C MET A 201 -5.50 -11.06 5.35
N LYS A 202 -4.84 -12.23 5.25
CA LYS A 202 -5.46 -13.53 5.58
C LYS A 202 -5.83 -13.63 7.07
N ASN A 203 -4.98 -13.12 7.96
CA ASN A 203 -5.22 -13.16 9.40
C ASN A 203 -6.35 -12.22 9.84
N ARG A 204 -6.48 -11.05 9.21
CA ARG A 204 -7.54 -10.07 9.52
C ARG A 204 -8.89 -10.46 8.92
N PHE A 205 -8.89 -11.00 7.71
CA PHE A 205 -10.09 -11.40 6.99
C PHE A 205 -10.11 -12.91 6.77
N LYS A 206 -10.20 -13.64 7.88
CA LYS A 206 -10.32 -15.10 7.87
C LYS A 206 -11.61 -15.53 7.20
N GLU A 207 -11.58 -16.69 6.53
CA GLU A 207 -12.75 -17.20 5.82
C GLU A 207 -13.97 -17.38 6.73
N ASP A 208 -13.78 -17.86 7.97
CA ASP A 208 -14.88 -17.97 8.95
C ASP A 208 -15.52 -16.62 9.28
N VAL A 209 -14.72 -15.54 9.37
CA VAL A 209 -15.24 -14.19 9.64
C VAL A 209 -15.98 -13.64 8.43
N ILE A 210 -15.46 -13.88 7.22
CA ILE A 210 -16.11 -13.49 5.97
C ILE A 210 -17.45 -14.21 5.84
N GLU A 211 -17.48 -15.52 6.07
CA GLU A 211 -18.70 -16.33 6.00
C GLU A 211 -19.73 -15.90 7.05
N LEU A 212 -19.31 -15.66 8.30
CA LEU A 212 -20.17 -15.11 9.34
C LEU A 212 -20.86 -13.82 8.89
N ILE A 213 -20.10 -12.90 8.27
CA ILE A 213 -20.63 -11.61 7.80
C ILE A 213 -21.57 -11.81 6.60
N ILE A 214 -21.24 -12.69 5.66
CA ILE A 214 -22.10 -13.01 4.51
C ILE A 214 -23.44 -13.54 5.01
N LEU A 215 -23.44 -14.52 5.91
CA LEU A 215 -24.67 -15.08 6.47
C LEU A 215 -25.46 -14.03 7.27
N SER A 216 -24.77 -13.17 8.03
CA SER A 216 -25.40 -12.07 8.78
C SER A 216 -26.04 -11.01 7.87
N SER A 217 -25.60 -10.89 6.61
CA SER A 217 -26.18 -9.94 5.67
C SER A 217 -27.66 -10.24 5.35
N ALA A 218 -28.11 -11.48 5.56
CA ALA A 218 -29.51 -11.85 5.44
C ALA A 218 -30.42 -11.13 6.46
N LEU A 219 -29.86 -10.62 7.55
CA LEU A 219 -30.60 -9.88 8.58
C LEU A 219 -30.58 -8.36 8.35
N HIS A 220 -30.01 -7.90 7.23
CA HIS A 220 -29.83 -6.48 6.98
C HIS A 220 -31.18 -5.80 6.66
N PRO A 221 -31.57 -4.73 7.39
CA PRO A 221 -32.92 -4.15 7.32
C PRO A 221 -33.18 -3.29 6.07
N LYS A 222 -32.17 -3.07 5.23
CA LYS A 222 -32.27 -2.21 4.05
C LYS A 222 -33.30 -2.76 3.05
N ASP A 223 -34.01 -1.85 2.38
CA ASP A 223 -35.00 -2.15 1.35
C ASP A 223 -36.07 -3.14 1.85
N ASN A 224 -36.53 -2.96 3.10
CA ASN A 224 -37.48 -3.84 3.80
C ASN A 224 -37.00 -5.31 3.87
N PHE A 225 -35.76 -5.53 4.31
CA PHE A 225 -35.15 -6.86 4.40
C PHE A 225 -35.09 -7.60 3.06
N GLN A 226 -34.81 -6.90 1.96
CA GLN A 226 -34.70 -7.52 0.63
C GLN A 226 -33.68 -8.70 0.58
N ALA A 227 -32.64 -8.64 1.42
CA ALA A 227 -31.61 -9.68 1.51
C ALA A 227 -32.02 -10.89 2.37
N PHE A 228 -33.23 -10.89 2.95
CA PHE A 228 -33.70 -11.95 3.84
C PHE A 228 -33.63 -13.32 3.18
N ASN A 229 -32.99 -14.25 3.88
CA ASN A 229 -32.78 -15.60 3.38
C ASN A 229 -32.79 -16.59 4.55
N ILE A 230 -33.87 -17.38 4.61
CA ILE A 230 -34.10 -18.37 5.68
C ILE A 230 -32.94 -19.35 5.78
N GLU A 231 -32.44 -19.84 4.65
CA GLU A 231 -31.36 -20.83 4.63
C GLU A 231 -30.06 -20.27 5.20
N GLN A 232 -29.69 -19.04 4.83
CA GLN A 232 -28.51 -18.38 5.37
C GLN A 232 -28.65 -18.11 6.88
N ILE A 233 -29.84 -17.73 7.36
CA ILE A 233 -30.09 -17.49 8.79
C ILE A 233 -30.02 -18.80 9.59
N CYS A 234 -30.58 -19.89 9.06
CA CYS A 234 -30.45 -21.21 9.68
C CYS A 234 -28.98 -21.67 9.72
N GLN A 235 -28.22 -21.45 8.64
CA GLN A 235 -26.79 -21.75 8.61
C GLN A 235 -25.99 -20.90 9.62
N LEU A 236 -26.33 -19.61 9.75
CA LEU A 236 -25.74 -18.71 10.74
C LEU A 236 -25.91 -19.25 12.16
N ALA A 237 -27.14 -19.60 12.53
CA ALA A 237 -27.48 -20.16 13.84
C ALA A 237 -26.78 -21.50 14.09
N ASN A 238 -26.75 -22.38 13.08
CA ASN A 238 -26.17 -23.72 13.21
C ASN A 238 -24.65 -23.71 13.28
N LYS A 239 -23.97 -22.81 12.56
CA LYS A 239 -22.51 -22.82 12.44
C LYS A 239 -21.83 -21.91 13.47
N PHE A 240 -22.35 -20.70 13.67
CA PHE A 240 -21.66 -19.67 14.46
C PHE A 240 -22.27 -19.42 15.85
N TYR A 241 -23.57 -19.69 16.00
CA TYR A 241 -24.30 -19.51 17.26
C TYR A 241 -24.83 -20.84 17.80
N SER A 242 -24.15 -21.94 17.51
CA SER A 242 -24.64 -23.29 17.81
C SER A 242 -24.84 -23.56 19.30
N ALA A 243 -24.14 -22.83 20.16
CA ALA A 243 -24.25 -22.90 21.62
C ALA A 243 -25.41 -22.04 22.18
N ASP A 244 -25.92 -21.08 21.40
CA ASP A 244 -26.99 -20.18 21.82
C ASP A 244 -28.39 -20.74 21.53
N PHE A 245 -28.47 -21.85 20.78
CA PHE A 245 -29.72 -22.54 20.45
C PHE A 245 -29.65 -24.01 20.83
N THR A 246 -30.72 -24.51 21.47
CA THR A 246 -30.98 -25.94 21.61
C THR A 246 -31.31 -26.59 20.27
N ASP A 247 -31.18 -27.90 20.16
CA ASP A 247 -31.53 -28.64 18.94
C ASP A 247 -33.01 -28.48 18.57
N GLN A 248 -33.89 -28.36 19.57
CA GLN A 248 -35.31 -28.11 19.35
C GLN A 248 -35.56 -26.69 18.79
N GLU A 249 -34.86 -25.67 19.30
CA GLU A 249 -34.96 -24.31 18.78
C GLU A 249 -34.43 -24.22 17.35
N LYS A 250 -33.31 -24.88 17.02
CA LYS A 250 -32.78 -24.94 15.64
C LYS A 250 -33.76 -25.60 14.67
N LEU A 251 -34.43 -26.67 15.10
CA LEU A 251 -35.44 -27.36 14.29
C LEU A 251 -36.64 -26.45 14.00
N HIS A 252 -37.08 -25.68 15.01
CA HIS A 252 -38.25 -24.82 14.89
C HIS A 252 -37.94 -23.46 14.22
N LEU A 253 -36.69 -23.01 14.26
CA LEU A 253 -36.23 -21.73 13.71
C LEU A 253 -36.70 -21.52 12.27
N ARG A 254 -36.56 -22.54 11.42
CA ARG A 254 -36.99 -22.45 10.01
C ARG A 254 -38.48 -22.14 9.89
N THR A 255 -39.31 -22.88 10.61
CA THR A 255 -40.77 -22.68 10.61
C THR A 255 -41.18 -21.30 11.10
N GLN A 256 -40.45 -20.75 12.09
CA GLN A 256 -40.71 -19.39 12.56
C GLN A 256 -40.34 -18.33 11.52
N LEU A 257 -39.23 -18.53 10.80
CA LEU A 257 -38.76 -17.61 9.77
C LEU A 257 -39.66 -17.59 8.53
N GLU A 258 -40.36 -18.68 8.21
CA GLU A 258 -41.33 -18.77 7.11
C GLU A 258 -42.58 -17.88 7.29
N LEU A 259 -42.77 -17.30 8.48
CA LEU A 259 -43.86 -16.37 8.76
C LEU A 259 -43.58 -14.93 8.31
N PHE A 260 -42.35 -14.64 7.88
CA PHE A 260 -41.88 -13.33 7.42
C PHE A 260 -41.50 -13.36 5.94
#